data_AF-A0AA41Z9C8-F1
#
_entry.id   AF-A0AA41Z9C8-F1
#
_cell.length_a   1.000
_cell.length_b   1.000
_cell.length_c   1.000
_cell.angle_alpha   90.00
_cell.angle_beta   90.00
_cell.angle_gamma   90.00
#
_symmetry.space_group_name_H-M   'P 1'
#
loop_
_entity.id
_entity.type
_entity.pdbx_description
1 polymer ?
#
loop_
_entity_poly.entity_id
_entity_poly.type
_entity_poly.pdbx_seq_one_letter_code
_entity_poly.pdbx_strand_id
1 'polypeptide(L)'
;MSDEGDTTAEGATRRRALMLGAAGAAAVVSIRPALAQTAGSVLACDIPVPDPSRAGGFIDSNGNVVPAGTKNAFAPPPRPLKGEDVKRALASGGNLPGVDYERSRAYLKYVGRLQRGTAGFTCFASLQMLRK
;
A
#
# COMPACT_ATOMS: atom_id res chain seq x y z
N MET A 1 28.97 -62.30 18.97
CA MET A 1 27.94 -61.64 19.80
C MET A 1 26.59 -62.06 19.27
N SER A 2 25.90 -62.94 19.99
CA SER A 2 24.50 -63.29 19.80
C SER A 2 23.88 -63.30 21.19
N ASP A 3 22.76 -62.60 21.39
CA ASP A 3 21.81 -62.76 22.49
C ASP A 3 20.58 -61.89 22.15
N GLU A 4 19.51 -62.51 21.62
CA GLU A 4 18.20 -62.73 22.26
C GLU A 4 17.22 -61.56 21.97
N GLY A 5 16.00 -61.73 21.48
CA GLY A 5 15.10 -62.89 21.49
C GLY A 5 13.97 -62.66 22.53
N ASP A 6 12.72 -62.74 22.06
CA ASP A 6 11.46 -62.86 22.86
C ASP A 6 10.87 -61.55 23.45
N THR A 7 9.56 -61.24 23.53
CA THR A 7 8.29 -61.75 22.98
C THR A 7 7.17 -60.77 23.36
N THR A 8 6.14 -60.73 22.52
CA THR A 8 4.71 -60.40 22.74
C THR A 8 4.24 -60.05 24.16
N ALA A 9 3.47 -58.95 24.32
CA ALA A 9 2.24 -58.95 25.13
C ALA A 9 1.42 -57.67 24.97
N GLU A 10 0.19 -57.87 24.52
CA GLU A 10 -0.91 -56.93 24.45
C GLU A 10 -1.50 -56.65 25.84
N GLY A 11 -1.85 -55.38 26.13
CA GLY A 11 -2.88 -55.02 27.10
C GLY A 11 -2.53 -55.01 28.60
N ALA A 12 -1.90 -53.93 29.09
CA ALA A 12 -2.13 -53.46 30.46
C ALA A 12 -1.80 -51.95 30.60
N THR A 13 -2.66 -51.23 31.31
CA THR A 13 -2.33 -49.93 31.94
C THR A 13 -2.41 -48.69 31.04
N ARG A 14 -3.62 -48.45 30.49
CA ARG A 14 -4.08 -47.09 30.15
C ARG A 14 -4.29 -46.28 31.43
N ARG A 15 -3.24 -45.61 31.93
CA ARG A 15 -3.27 -44.30 32.62
C ARG A 15 -1.94 -44.06 33.34
N ARG A 16 -1.36 -42.90 33.02
CA ARG A 16 -0.22 -42.25 33.67
C ARG A 16 1.10 -43.03 33.58
N ALA A 17 1.94 -42.63 32.64
CA ALA A 17 3.08 -41.78 32.92
C ALA A 17 4.09 -41.89 31.77
N LEU A 18 4.26 -40.81 31.01
CA LEU A 18 5.54 -40.12 30.88
C LEU A 18 5.31 -38.92 29.96
N MET A 19 5.28 -37.74 30.59
CA MET A 19 5.59 -36.47 29.95
C MET A 19 7.00 -36.59 29.34
N LEU A 20 7.13 -36.86 28.04
CA LEU A 20 8.35 -36.56 27.29
C LEU A 20 8.01 -35.49 26.26
N GLY A 21 8.47 -34.27 26.56
CA GLY A 21 8.33 -33.12 25.69
C GLY A 21 9.01 -33.37 24.35
N ALA A 22 8.22 -33.46 23.29
CA ALA A 22 8.69 -33.17 21.95
C ALA A 22 8.78 -31.65 21.82
N ALA A 23 9.93 -31.09 22.20
CA ALA A 23 10.30 -29.74 21.80
C ALA A 23 10.40 -29.73 20.27
N GLY A 24 9.34 -29.31 19.58
CA GLY A 24 9.40 -29.04 18.16
C GLY A 24 10.41 -27.92 17.94
N ALA A 25 11.54 -28.23 17.31
CA ALA A 25 12.47 -27.21 16.83
C ALA A 25 11.76 -26.40 15.74
N ALA A 26 11.11 -25.32 16.15
CA ALA A 26 10.66 -24.30 15.22
C ALA A 26 11.91 -23.64 14.65
N ALA A 27 12.29 -24.01 13.43
CA ALA A 27 13.16 -23.15 12.63
C ALA A 27 12.32 -21.92 12.25
N VAL A 28 12.23 -20.97 13.18
CA VAL A 28 11.81 -19.61 12.87
C VAL A 28 12.92 -19.07 11.99
N VAL A 29 12.74 -19.20 10.67
CA VAL A 29 13.57 -18.47 9.73
C VAL A 29 13.28 -17.01 10.00
N SER A 30 14.14 -16.38 10.79
CA SER A 30 14.18 -14.93 10.90
C SER A 30 14.69 -14.42 9.57
N ILE A 31 13.81 -14.36 8.57
CA ILE A 31 13.99 -13.39 7.52
C ILE A 31 13.82 -12.08 8.26
N ARG A 32 14.93 -11.49 8.72
CA ARG A 32 14.94 -10.04 8.90
C ARG A 32 14.63 -9.55 7.51
N PRO A 33 13.41 -9.06 7.21
CA PRO A 33 13.31 -8.25 6.03
C PRO A 33 14.35 -7.16 6.30
N ALA A 34 15.27 -6.96 5.38
CA ALA A 34 15.94 -5.68 5.36
C ALA A 34 14.80 -4.67 5.16
N LEU A 35 14.21 -4.19 6.26
CA LEU A 35 13.23 -3.11 6.36
C LEU A 35 13.87 -1.78 5.92
N ALA A 36 14.92 -1.84 5.11
CA ALA A 36 15.63 -0.70 4.57
C ALA A 36 15.01 -0.24 3.25
N GLN A 37 14.18 -1.03 2.56
CA GLN A 37 13.73 -0.64 1.20
C GLN A 37 12.24 -0.77 0.87
N THR A 38 11.39 -1.34 1.72
CA THR A 38 9.94 -1.35 1.44
C THR A 38 9.31 0.04 1.59
N ALA A 39 9.91 0.96 2.34
CA ALA A 39 9.44 2.35 2.44
C ALA A 39 9.70 3.20 1.18
N GLY A 40 10.63 2.77 0.30
CA GLY A 40 10.98 3.51 -0.92
C GLY A 40 10.04 3.25 -2.10
N SER A 41 9.50 2.03 -2.24
CA SER A 41 8.65 1.68 -3.39
C SER A 41 7.20 2.18 -3.30
N VAL A 42 6.67 2.39 -2.09
CA VAL A 42 5.30 2.93 -1.92
C VAL A 42 5.25 4.44 -2.22
N LEU A 43 6.41 5.08 -2.25
CA LEU A 43 6.56 6.48 -2.61
C LEU A 43 6.51 6.66 -4.13
N ALA A 44 7.11 5.75 -4.91
CA ALA A 44 7.25 5.81 -6.37
C ALA A 44 6.00 5.35 -7.13
N CYS A 45 4.83 5.76 -6.66
CA CYS A 45 3.56 5.44 -7.29
C CYS A 45 3.02 6.63 -8.09
N ASP A 46 2.32 6.34 -9.18
CA ASP A 46 1.75 7.35 -10.07
C ASP A 46 0.23 7.47 -9.85
N ILE A 47 -0.24 8.70 -9.68
CA ILE A 47 -1.66 9.04 -9.50
C ILE A 47 -2.15 9.74 -10.77
N PRO A 48 -2.98 9.07 -11.60
CA PRO A 48 -3.54 9.69 -12.78
C PRO A 48 -4.58 10.75 -12.40
N VAL A 49 -4.53 11.88 -13.10
CA VAL A 49 -5.50 12.97 -12.96
C VAL A 49 -5.92 13.38 -14.37
N PRO A 50 -7.17 13.14 -14.79
CA PRO A 50 -8.22 12.39 -14.12
C PRO A 50 -7.90 10.89 -14.14
N ASP A 51 -8.71 10.06 -13.48
CA ASP A 51 -8.60 8.62 -13.62
C ASP A 51 -8.92 8.18 -15.05
N PRO A 52 -8.46 6.99 -15.48
CA PRO A 52 -8.63 6.51 -16.85
C PRO A 52 -10.08 6.46 -17.32
N SER A 53 -11.04 6.20 -16.43
CA SER A 53 -12.47 6.13 -16.77
C SER A 53 -13.06 7.50 -17.10
N ARG A 54 -12.39 8.59 -16.67
CA ARG A 54 -12.76 9.98 -16.94
C ARG A 54 -11.69 10.72 -17.74
N ALA A 55 -10.91 9.98 -18.53
CA ALA A 55 -9.90 10.56 -19.42
C ALA A 55 -10.52 11.60 -20.37
N GLY A 56 -9.78 12.68 -20.65
CA GLY A 56 -10.25 13.82 -21.46
C GLY A 56 -11.03 14.88 -20.68
N GLY A 57 -11.37 14.62 -19.41
CA GLY A 57 -11.94 15.61 -18.51
C GLY A 57 -10.93 16.60 -17.95
N PHE A 58 -11.42 17.76 -17.53
CA PHE A 58 -10.67 18.84 -16.88
C PHE A 58 -10.97 18.84 -15.39
N ILE A 59 -10.11 19.45 -14.57
CA ILE A 59 -10.30 19.50 -13.12
C ILE A 59 -10.73 20.91 -12.71
N ASP A 60 -11.91 21.05 -12.11
CA ASP A 60 -12.36 22.34 -11.56
C ASP A 60 -11.54 22.75 -10.31
N SER A 61 -11.71 23.98 -9.85
CA SER A 61 -11.06 24.49 -8.63
C SER A 61 -11.45 23.73 -7.36
N ASN A 62 -12.52 22.94 -7.40
CA ASN A 62 -12.97 22.08 -6.32
C ASN A 62 -12.31 20.69 -6.39
N GLY A 63 -11.69 20.29 -7.49
CA GLY A 63 -11.16 18.94 -7.69
C GLY A 63 -12.16 17.94 -8.30
N ASN A 64 -13.21 18.41 -8.97
CA ASN A 64 -14.14 17.57 -9.73
C ASN A 64 -13.73 17.49 -11.20
N VAL A 65 -14.08 16.38 -11.85
CA VAL A 65 -13.87 16.24 -13.29
C VAL A 65 -15.04 16.89 -14.02
N VAL A 66 -14.74 17.84 -14.90
CA VAL A 66 -15.70 18.62 -15.69
C VAL A 66 -15.33 18.61 -17.18
N PRO A 67 -16.28 18.90 -18.09
CA PRO A 67 -15.98 19.03 -19.51
C PRO A 67 -14.96 20.14 -19.80
N ALA A 68 -14.22 19.99 -20.91
CA ALA A 68 -13.34 21.02 -21.44
C ALA A 68 -14.12 22.33 -21.70
N GLY A 69 -13.49 23.48 -21.43
CA GLY A 69 -14.12 24.80 -21.60
C GLY A 69 -14.96 25.27 -20.42
N THR A 70 -15.09 24.47 -19.36
CA THR A 70 -15.72 24.92 -18.11
C THR A 70 -14.89 26.04 -17.47
N LYS A 71 -15.54 27.11 -17.00
CA LYS A 71 -14.87 28.24 -16.35
C LYS A 71 -14.10 27.76 -15.11
N ASN A 72 -12.86 28.24 -14.96
CA ASN A 72 -11.96 27.86 -13.87
C ASN A 72 -11.64 26.35 -13.81
N ALA A 73 -11.72 25.66 -14.95
CA ALA A 73 -11.27 24.29 -15.08
C ALA A 73 -9.85 24.25 -15.64
N PHE A 74 -9.02 23.40 -15.05
CA PHE A 74 -7.64 23.21 -15.43
C PHE A 74 -7.50 21.97 -16.28
N ALA A 75 -6.72 22.09 -17.37
CA ALA A 75 -6.33 20.93 -18.17
C ALA A 75 -5.63 19.90 -17.27
N PRO A 76 -5.76 18.60 -17.54
CA PRO A 76 -5.04 17.59 -16.78
C PRO A 76 -3.52 17.67 -16.98
N PRO A 77 -2.72 17.22 -15.99
CA PRO A 77 -1.27 17.23 -16.12
C PRO A 77 -0.81 16.30 -17.25
N PRO A 78 0.27 16.63 -17.97
CA PRO A 78 0.77 15.82 -19.09
C PRO A 78 1.32 14.46 -18.64
N ARG A 79 1.60 14.30 -17.34
CA ARG A 79 2.05 13.06 -16.73
C ARG A 79 1.24 12.81 -15.45
N PRO A 80 1.03 11.54 -15.07
CA PRO A 80 0.52 11.21 -13.75
C PRO A 80 1.34 11.89 -12.65
N LEU A 81 0.66 12.28 -11.57
CA LEU A 81 1.31 12.90 -10.43
C LEU A 81 2.11 11.86 -9.66
N LYS A 82 3.34 12.21 -9.26
CA LYS A 82 4.15 11.34 -8.43
C LYS A 82 3.65 11.34 -6.99
N GLY A 83 3.61 10.17 -6.38
CA GLY A 83 3.19 9.98 -5.00
C GLY A 83 4.03 10.81 -4.02
N GLU A 84 5.34 10.95 -4.28
CA GLU A 84 6.24 11.79 -3.48
C GLU A 84 5.86 13.26 -3.54
N ASP A 85 5.54 13.74 -4.73
CA ASP A 85 5.19 15.14 -4.96
C ASP A 85 3.85 15.47 -4.30
N VAL A 86 2.88 14.56 -4.42
CA VAL A 86 1.59 14.66 -3.74
C VAL A 86 1.77 14.61 -2.23
N LYS A 87 2.58 13.66 -1.71
CA LYS A 87 2.87 13.55 -0.27
C LYS A 87 3.48 14.83 0.27
N ARG A 88 4.52 15.34 -0.41
CA ARG A 88 5.23 16.56 -0.05
C ARG A 88 4.30 17.76 -0.07
N ALA A 89 3.55 17.94 -1.16
CA ALA A 89 2.60 19.04 -1.31
C ALA A 89 1.47 18.99 -0.26
N LEU A 90 0.95 17.80 0.06
CA LEU A 90 -0.03 17.66 1.14
C LEU A 90 0.56 17.89 2.53
N ALA A 91 1.86 17.64 2.73
CA ALA A 91 2.53 17.77 4.03
C ALA A 91 2.99 19.21 4.30
N SER A 92 3.59 19.87 3.30
CA SER A 92 4.07 21.25 3.41
C SER A 92 3.03 22.30 3.00
N GLY A 93 1.90 21.87 2.41
CA GLY A 93 0.94 22.79 1.79
C GLY A 93 1.45 23.44 0.50
N GLY A 94 2.58 22.95 -0.04
CA GLY A 94 3.24 23.50 -1.22
C GLY A 94 2.59 23.11 -2.55
N ASN A 95 3.23 23.54 -3.64
CA ASN A 95 2.82 23.22 -4.99
C ASN A 95 3.43 21.93 -5.52
N LEU A 96 2.69 21.26 -6.39
CA LEU A 96 3.19 20.20 -7.25
C LEU A 96 4.21 20.77 -8.26
N PRO A 97 5.24 20.01 -8.63
CA PRO A 97 6.27 20.51 -9.54
C PRO A 97 5.74 20.70 -10.96
N GLY A 98 6.13 21.81 -11.60
CA GLY A 98 5.78 22.10 -12.99
C GLY A 98 4.32 22.49 -13.22
N VAL A 99 3.58 22.88 -12.16
CA VAL A 99 2.20 23.37 -12.26
C VAL A 99 2.00 24.63 -11.42
N ASP A 100 1.09 25.48 -11.85
CA ASP A 100 0.72 26.71 -11.14
C ASP A 100 0.05 26.41 -9.80
N TYR A 101 0.02 27.41 -8.90
CA TYR A 101 -0.55 27.26 -7.56
C TYR A 101 -2.02 26.81 -7.58
N GLU A 102 -2.86 27.45 -8.39
CA GLU A 102 -4.29 27.13 -8.46
C GLU A 102 -4.52 25.71 -9.01
N ARG A 103 -3.78 25.36 -10.05
CA ARG A 103 -3.82 24.05 -10.71
C ARG A 103 -3.35 22.95 -9.75
N SER A 104 -2.27 23.20 -9.02
CA SER A 104 -1.78 22.31 -7.95
C SER A 104 -2.86 22.06 -6.90
N ARG A 105 -3.50 23.12 -6.39
CA ARG A 105 -4.57 23.01 -5.39
C ARG A 105 -5.78 22.23 -5.92
N ALA A 106 -6.19 22.47 -7.16
CA ALA A 106 -7.27 21.74 -7.82
C ALA A 106 -6.97 20.23 -7.90
N TYR A 107 -5.76 19.87 -8.33
CA TYR A 107 -5.33 18.47 -8.41
C TYR A 107 -5.23 17.80 -7.04
N LEU A 108 -4.68 18.48 -6.03
CA LEU A 108 -4.60 17.93 -4.68
C LEU A 108 -6.00 17.69 -4.09
N LYS A 109 -6.98 18.56 -4.36
CA LYS A 109 -8.38 18.32 -4.00
C LYS A 109 -8.97 17.13 -4.73
N TYR A 110 -8.68 16.97 -6.02
CA TYR A 110 -9.08 15.79 -6.79
C TYR A 110 -8.52 14.50 -6.18
N VAL A 111 -7.21 14.48 -5.90
CA VAL A 111 -6.53 13.34 -5.25
C VAL A 111 -7.14 13.04 -3.88
N GLY A 112 -7.43 14.07 -3.09
CA GLY A 112 -8.12 13.96 -1.80
C GLY A 112 -9.50 13.32 -1.88
N ARG A 113 -10.14 13.34 -3.05
CA ARG A 113 -11.48 12.79 -3.31
C ARG A 113 -11.47 11.44 -4.02
N LEU A 114 -10.30 10.89 -4.34
CA LEU A 114 -10.22 9.57 -4.94
C LEU A 114 -10.98 8.57 -4.06
N GLN A 115 -11.85 7.80 -4.68
CA GLN A 115 -12.66 6.78 -4.02
C GLN A 115 -11.99 5.41 -4.16
N ARG A 116 -12.37 4.48 -3.27
CA ARG A 116 -11.95 3.07 -3.37
C ARG A 116 -12.32 2.53 -4.75
N GLY A 117 -11.37 1.93 -5.45
CA GLY A 117 -11.56 1.40 -6.81
C GLY A 117 -11.22 2.38 -7.95
N THR A 118 -10.90 3.65 -7.65
CA THR A 118 -10.38 4.59 -8.66
C THR A 118 -8.86 4.46 -8.81
N ALA A 119 -8.35 4.68 -10.02
CA ALA A 119 -6.92 4.62 -10.28
C ALA A 119 -6.16 5.66 -9.44
N GLY A 120 -5.06 5.25 -8.81
CA GLY A 120 -4.26 6.11 -7.92
C GLY A 120 -4.79 6.21 -6.47
N PHE A 121 -5.99 5.69 -6.16
CA PHE A 121 -6.48 5.66 -4.76
C PHE A 121 -5.59 4.83 -3.84
N THR A 122 -5.12 3.67 -4.31
CA THR A 122 -4.25 2.79 -3.53
C THR A 122 -2.94 3.48 -3.16
N CYS A 123 -2.37 4.25 -4.09
CA CYS A 123 -1.21 5.11 -3.81
C CYS A 123 -1.57 6.15 -2.73
N PHE A 124 -2.62 6.94 -2.95
CA PHE A 124 -3.02 7.99 -2.03
C PHE A 124 -3.33 7.45 -0.61
N ALA A 125 -3.98 6.30 -0.50
CA ALA A 125 -4.26 5.64 0.77
C ALA A 125 -2.97 5.26 1.51
N SER A 126 -1.97 4.74 0.80
CA SER A 126 -0.64 4.46 1.37
C SER A 126 0.05 5.74 1.86
N LEU A 127 -0.05 6.84 1.10
CA LEU A 127 0.50 8.14 1.52
C LEU A 127 -0.16 8.65 2.81
N GLN A 128 -1.46 8.45 2.98
CA GLN A 128 -2.17 8.86 4.20
C GLN A 128 -1.75 8.06 5.44
N MET A 129 -1.47 6.77 5.29
CA MET A 129 -0.96 5.95 6.39
C MET A 129 0.43 6.43 6.86
N LEU A 130 1.30 6.82 5.93
CA LEU A 130 2.64 7.34 6.21
C LEU A 130 2.68 8.78 6.76
N ARG A 131 1.52 9.44 6.87
CA ARG A 131 1.39 10.78 7.47
C ARG A 131 1.00 10.75 8.94
N LYS A 132 0.49 9.62 9.44
CA LYS A 132 0.26 9.39 10.87
C LYS A 132 1.55 8.88 11.50
#